data_AF-A0A3N0Z215-F1
#
_entry.id   AF-A0A3N0Z215-F1
#
_cell.length_a   1.000
_cell.length_b   1.000
_cell.length_c   1.000
_cell.angle_alpha   90.00
_cell.angle_beta   90.00
_cell.angle_gamma   90.00
#
_symmetry.space_group_name_H-M   'P 1'
#
loop_
_entity.id
_entity.type
_entity.pdbx_description
1 polymer ?
#
loop_
_entity_poly.entity_id
_entity_poly.type
_entity_poly.pdbx_seq_one_letter_code
_entity_poly.pdbx_strand_id
1 'polypeptide(L)'
;MENMDQREFSLQTILGAIQQSKMETTAHIDNMILPVQTTLNNLQGSLSTLCDQITELEHRVSANECNIEDLTKRVAALEKENTYLREKADDAENRSRVNNLRFTNVSEHSEGTDTASFIIQLLCHLFSSDSFPTPPVIEKAHHSPTYSSISNARSPQPFLVKFLHFQDKVKILRLAREKKELSFQGRRIYINPDFSIDLLKRRRQYDYIKKKLREAGKSYSLLYPATLRVIIDGKPKLFRTPGEAYEFFRDFVSSP
;
A
#
# COMPACT_ATOMS: atom_id res chain seq x y z
N MET A 1 -69.28 53.30 79.78
CA MET A 1 -69.63 52.21 78.86
C MET A 1 -69.23 52.51 77.42
N GLU A 2 -69.43 53.72 76.89
CA GLU A 2 -69.06 54.11 75.51
C GLU A 2 -67.59 53.87 75.09
N ASN A 3 -66.63 54.05 76.00
CA ASN A 3 -65.20 53.90 75.70
C ASN A 3 -64.76 52.43 75.55
N MET A 4 -65.61 51.48 75.98
CA MET A 4 -65.36 50.05 75.87
C MET A 4 -65.88 49.52 74.53
N ASP A 5 -67.08 49.93 74.11
CA ASP A 5 -67.68 49.59 72.80
C ASP A 5 -66.84 50.10 71.61
N GLN A 6 -66.30 51.32 71.69
CA GLN A 6 -65.42 51.85 70.63
C GLN A 6 -64.10 51.09 70.51
N ARG A 7 -63.53 50.62 71.63
CA ARG A 7 -62.33 49.77 71.63
C ARG A 7 -62.63 48.39 71.06
N GLU A 8 -63.77 47.81 71.40
CA GLU A 8 -64.21 46.50 70.91
C GLU A 8 -64.47 46.52 69.40
N PHE A 9 -65.11 47.57 68.90
CA PHE A 9 -65.29 47.82 67.46
C PHE A 9 -63.96 48.05 66.72
N SER A 10 -63.03 48.82 67.32
CA SER A 10 -61.69 49.05 66.76
C SER A 10 -60.86 47.76 66.69
N LEU A 11 -60.94 46.90 67.71
CA LEU A 11 -60.26 45.60 67.73
C LEU A 11 -60.84 44.63 66.71
N GLN A 12 -62.16 44.60 66.52
CA GLN A 12 -62.81 43.83 65.45
C GLN A 12 -62.35 44.26 64.06
N THR A 13 -62.23 45.57 63.84
CA THR A 13 -61.78 46.12 62.55
C THR A 13 -60.32 45.75 62.26
N ILE A 14 -59.44 45.85 63.26
CA ILE A 14 -58.03 45.43 63.15
C ILE A 14 -57.93 43.91 62.91
N LEU A 15 -58.71 43.11 63.64
CA LEU A 15 -58.74 41.65 63.46
C LEU A 15 -59.20 41.28 62.04
N GLY A 16 -60.22 41.95 61.50
CA GLY A 16 -60.70 41.76 60.13
C GLY A 16 -59.64 42.12 59.08
N ALA A 17 -58.93 43.24 59.26
CA ALA A 17 -57.82 43.63 58.38
C ALA A 17 -56.65 42.63 58.43
N ILE A 18 -56.32 42.09 59.60
CA ILE A 18 -55.31 41.03 59.76
C ILE A 18 -55.76 39.74 59.07
N GLN A 19 -57.03 39.35 59.21
CA GLN A 19 -57.58 38.17 58.53
C GLN A 19 -57.56 38.34 57.00
N GLN A 20 -57.93 39.52 56.50
CA GLN A 20 -57.88 39.85 55.08
C GLN A 20 -56.45 39.82 54.54
N SER A 21 -55.50 40.49 55.22
CA SER A 21 -54.09 40.50 54.84
C SER A 21 -53.47 39.09 54.89
N LYS A 22 -53.85 38.27 55.88
CA LYS A 22 -53.47 36.86 55.95
C LYS A 22 -53.98 36.08 54.74
N MET A 23 -55.25 36.25 54.36
CA MET A 23 -55.82 35.59 53.19
C MET A 23 -55.12 36.01 51.88
N GLU A 24 -54.90 37.30 51.69
CA GLU A 24 -54.22 37.85 50.50
C GLU A 24 -52.77 37.35 50.39
N THR A 25 -52.03 37.34 51.50
CA THR A 25 -50.65 36.82 51.52
C THR A 25 -50.60 35.32 51.27
N THR A 26 -51.51 34.53 51.85
CA THR A 26 -51.60 33.09 51.52
C THR A 26 -51.94 32.84 50.06
N ALA A 27 -52.89 33.59 49.50
CA ALA A 27 -53.25 33.46 48.09
C ALA A 27 -52.11 33.89 47.14
N HIS A 28 -51.36 34.92 47.50
CA HIS A 28 -50.18 35.33 46.72
C HIS A 28 -49.07 34.27 46.78
N ILE A 29 -48.83 33.68 47.96
CA ILE A 29 -47.89 32.56 48.14
C ILE A 29 -48.31 31.36 47.29
N ASP A 30 -49.58 30.96 47.34
CA ASP A 30 -50.11 29.84 46.54
C ASP A 30 -49.97 30.11 45.03
N ASN A 31 -50.32 31.33 44.60
CA ASN A 31 -50.16 31.76 43.20
C ASN A 31 -48.70 31.74 42.73
N MET A 32 -47.72 31.93 43.62
CA MET A 32 -46.30 31.83 43.28
C MET A 32 -45.76 30.40 43.37
N ILE A 33 -46.26 29.58 44.29
CA ILE A 33 -45.80 28.20 44.50
C ILE A 33 -46.28 27.28 43.37
N LEU A 34 -47.52 27.41 42.93
CA LEU A 34 -48.11 26.51 41.93
C LEU A 34 -47.36 26.52 40.58
N PRO A 35 -47.00 27.69 40.00
CA PRO A 35 -46.19 27.74 38.78
C PRO A 35 -44.80 27.12 38.98
N VAL A 36 -44.15 27.38 40.13
CA VAL A 36 -42.84 26.82 40.44
C VAL A 36 -42.90 25.29 40.52
N GLN A 37 -43.89 24.73 41.24
CA GLN A 37 -44.13 23.28 41.28
C GLN A 37 -44.38 22.69 39.89
N THR A 38 -45.18 23.39 39.06
CA THR A 38 -45.46 22.94 37.70
C THR A 38 -44.19 22.91 36.85
N THR A 39 -43.35 23.96 36.92
CA THR A 39 -42.06 23.98 36.21
C THR A 39 -41.10 22.91 36.70
N LEU A 40 -41.04 22.66 38.01
CA LEU A 40 -40.21 21.60 38.59
C LEU A 40 -40.65 20.21 38.11
N ASN A 41 -41.95 19.93 38.06
CA ASN A 41 -42.47 18.67 37.55
C ASN A 41 -42.15 18.49 36.05
N ASN A 42 -42.26 19.56 35.25
CA ASN A 42 -41.91 19.53 33.83
C ASN A 42 -40.40 19.31 33.61
N LEU A 43 -39.55 19.95 34.42
CA LEU A 43 -38.10 19.74 34.40
C LEU A 43 -37.75 18.31 34.81
N GLN A 44 -38.40 17.77 35.84
CA GLN A 44 -38.20 16.39 36.27
C GLN A 44 -38.56 15.38 35.17
N GLY A 45 -39.68 15.61 34.47
CA GLY A 45 -40.05 14.80 33.30
C GLY A 45 -39.02 14.88 32.18
N SER A 46 -38.56 16.10 31.85
CA SER A 46 -37.55 16.32 30.81
C SER A 46 -36.21 15.66 31.17
N LEU A 47 -35.79 15.74 32.44
CA LEU A 47 -34.59 15.07 32.95
C LEU A 47 -34.71 13.55 32.86
N SER A 48 -35.87 12.98 33.20
CA SER A 48 -36.09 11.54 33.04
C SER A 48 -35.93 11.11 31.58
N THR A 49 -36.54 11.84 30.64
CA THR A 49 -36.41 11.55 29.21
C THR A 49 -34.96 11.69 28.72
N LEU A 50 -34.23 12.69 29.21
CA LEU A 50 -32.80 12.84 28.88
C LEU A 50 -31.96 11.68 29.42
N CYS A 51 -32.23 11.21 30.64
CA CYS A 51 -31.57 10.02 31.19
C CYS A 51 -31.82 8.77 30.31
N ASP A 52 -33.07 8.57 29.87
CA ASP A 52 -33.41 7.45 28.99
C ASP A 52 -32.68 7.54 27.63
N GLN A 53 -32.58 8.76 27.07
CA GLN A 53 -31.84 8.98 25.82
C GLN A 53 -30.34 8.78 25.97
N ILE A 54 -29.75 9.19 27.11
CA ILE A 54 -28.33 9.00 27.40
C ILE A 54 -28.00 7.51 27.52
N THR A 55 -28.80 6.74 28.24
CA THR A 55 -28.57 5.29 28.39
C THR A 55 -28.65 4.56 27.05
N GLU A 56 -29.62 4.91 26.20
CA GLU A 56 -29.70 4.38 24.84
C GLU A 56 -28.47 4.76 23.99
N LEU A 57 -27.99 6.00 24.09
CA LEU A 57 -26.78 6.43 23.40
C LEU A 57 -25.54 5.68 23.90
N GLU A 58 -25.39 5.48 25.21
CA GLU A 58 -24.29 4.70 25.79
C GLU A 58 -24.30 3.25 25.27
N HIS A 59 -25.47 2.62 25.21
CA HIS A 59 -25.61 1.29 24.62
C HIS A 59 -25.21 1.25 23.14
N ARG A 60 -25.68 2.22 22.35
CA ARG A 60 -25.33 2.31 20.92
C ARG A 60 -23.85 2.59 20.70
N VAL A 61 -23.23 3.45 21.53
CA VAL A 61 -21.79 3.73 21.48
C VAL A 61 -21.00 2.47 21.81
N SER A 62 -21.35 1.76 22.89
CA SER A 62 -20.69 0.51 23.27
C SER A 62 -20.80 -0.55 22.16
N ALA A 63 -21.97 -0.71 21.55
CA ALA A 63 -22.15 -1.62 20.42
C ALA A 63 -21.29 -1.23 19.20
N ASN A 64 -21.20 0.08 18.90
CA ASN A 64 -20.37 0.59 17.82
C ASN A 64 -18.87 0.40 18.09
N GLU A 65 -18.41 0.59 19.32
CA GLU A 65 -17.01 0.34 19.71
C GLU A 65 -16.63 -1.13 19.49
N CYS A 66 -17.47 -2.07 19.92
CA CYS A 66 -17.29 -3.50 19.66
C CYS A 66 -17.22 -3.79 18.14
N ASN A 67 -18.15 -3.22 17.36
CA ASN A 67 -18.15 -3.38 15.90
C ASN A 67 -16.89 -2.83 15.24
N ILE A 68 -16.39 -1.67 15.70
CA ILE A 68 -15.16 -1.06 15.19
C ILE A 68 -13.95 -1.94 15.50
N GLU A 69 -13.88 -2.53 16.70
CA GLU A 69 -12.79 -3.43 17.07
C GLU A 69 -12.78 -4.68 16.17
N ASP A 70 -13.95 -5.29 15.95
CA ASP A 70 -14.09 -6.47 15.08
C ASP A 70 -13.76 -6.15 13.62
N LEU A 71 -14.20 -5.00 13.11
CA LEU A 71 -13.83 -4.54 11.77
C LEU A 71 -12.32 -4.33 11.65
N THR A 72 -11.69 -3.74 12.66
CA THR A 72 -10.23 -3.51 12.68
C THR A 72 -9.47 -4.83 12.62
N LYS A 73 -9.89 -5.84 13.39
CA LYS A 73 -9.31 -7.20 13.34
C LYS A 73 -9.47 -7.83 11.97
N ARG A 74 -10.65 -7.71 11.35
CA ARG A 74 -10.93 -8.25 10.01
C ARG A 74 -10.09 -7.57 8.93
N VAL A 75 -9.94 -6.25 8.99
CA VAL A 75 -9.09 -5.49 8.06
C VAL A 75 -7.64 -5.93 8.18
N ALA A 76 -7.09 -6.03 9.40
CA ALA A 76 -5.71 -6.50 9.61
C ALA A 76 -5.49 -7.92 9.07
N ALA A 77 -6.47 -8.82 9.25
CA ALA A 77 -6.42 -10.18 8.69
C ALA A 77 -6.43 -10.17 7.15
N LEU A 78 -7.31 -9.36 6.53
CA LEU A 78 -7.39 -9.22 5.08
C LEU A 78 -6.14 -8.58 4.47
N GLU A 79 -5.55 -7.59 5.13
CA GLU A 79 -4.28 -6.99 4.70
C GLU A 79 -3.16 -8.03 4.69
N LYS A 80 -3.06 -8.85 5.75
CA LYS A 80 -2.10 -9.95 5.83
C LYS A 80 -2.32 -10.97 4.72
N GLU A 81 -3.56 -11.40 4.47
CA GLU A 81 -3.85 -12.34 3.38
C GLU A 81 -3.55 -11.74 2.01
N ASN A 82 -3.88 -10.46 1.78
CA ASN A 82 -3.62 -9.78 0.52
C ASN A 82 -2.12 -9.67 0.23
N THR A 83 -1.30 -9.36 1.25
CA THR A 83 0.17 -9.38 1.11
C THR A 83 0.69 -10.76 0.73
N TYR A 84 0.22 -11.81 1.40
CA TYR A 84 0.61 -13.19 1.09
C TYR A 84 0.20 -13.62 -0.32
N LEU A 85 -1.03 -13.31 -0.74
CA LEU A 85 -1.52 -13.62 -2.09
C LEU A 85 -0.73 -12.87 -3.16
N ARG A 86 -0.37 -11.61 -2.92
CA ARG A 86 0.46 -10.82 -3.82
C ARG A 86 1.85 -11.43 -4.00
N GLU A 87 2.49 -11.86 -2.90
CA GLU A 87 3.78 -12.53 -2.95
C GLU A 87 3.71 -13.88 -3.69
N LYS A 88 2.66 -14.66 -3.46
CA LYS A 88 2.44 -15.94 -4.13
C LYS A 88 2.18 -15.76 -5.63
N ALA A 89 1.41 -14.74 -6.01
CA ALA A 89 1.16 -14.40 -7.42
C ALA A 89 2.45 -13.98 -8.13
N ASP A 90 3.26 -13.11 -7.49
CA ASP A 90 4.54 -12.67 -8.02
C ASP A 90 5.53 -13.85 -8.19
N ASP A 91 5.61 -14.76 -7.22
CA ASP A 91 6.45 -15.96 -7.32
C ASP A 91 5.96 -16.91 -8.43
N ALA A 92 4.64 -17.15 -8.54
CA ALA A 92 4.08 -17.98 -9.61
C ALA A 92 4.33 -17.39 -11.00
N GLU A 93 4.17 -16.07 -11.17
CA GLU A 93 4.48 -15.37 -12.41
C GLU A 93 5.95 -15.51 -12.78
N ASN A 94 6.86 -15.29 -11.82
CA ASN A 94 8.29 -15.41 -12.08
C ASN A 94 8.71 -16.85 -12.40
N ARG A 95 8.15 -17.85 -11.72
CA ARG A 95 8.38 -19.28 -12.03
C ARG A 95 7.96 -19.63 -13.46
N SER A 96 6.80 -19.13 -13.90
CA SER A 96 6.31 -19.30 -15.26
C SER A 96 7.26 -18.66 -16.30
N ARG A 97 7.90 -17.54 -15.94
CA ARG A 97 8.84 -16.78 -16.79
C ARG A 97 10.30 -17.24 -16.68
N VAL A 98 10.63 -18.27 -15.89
CA VAL A 98 12.03 -18.70 -15.64
C VAL A 98 12.81 -18.98 -16.93
N ASN A 99 12.15 -19.54 -17.94
CA ASN A 99 12.75 -19.88 -19.23
C ASN A 99 12.64 -18.76 -20.28
N ASN A 100 12.07 -17.61 -19.92
CA ASN A 100 11.85 -16.52 -20.85
C ASN A 100 13.07 -15.59 -20.92
N LEU A 101 13.36 -15.10 -22.11
CA LEU A 101 14.28 -13.99 -22.37
C LEU A 101 13.57 -12.90 -23.15
N ARG A 102 13.94 -11.65 -22.85
CA ARG A 102 13.49 -10.45 -23.53
C ARG A 102 14.65 -9.88 -24.35
N PHE A 103 14.48 -9.83 -25.66
CA PHE A 103 15.37 -9.17 -26.59
C PHE A 103 14.83 -7.77 -26.87
N THR A 104 15.67 -6.77 -26.81
CA THR A 104 15.28 -5.37 -27.04
C THR A 104 16.13 -4.75 -28.13
N ASN A 105 15.53 -3.81 -28.86
CA ASN A 105 16.14 -3.10 -29.99
C ASN A 105 16.44 -4.00 -31.22
N VAL A 106 15.66 -5.07 -31.38
CA VAL A 106 15.59 -5.86 -32.62
C VAL A 106 14.68 -5.13 -33.60
N SER A 107 15.07 -4.97 -34.86
CA SER A 107 14.25 -4.30 -35.88
C SER A 107 12.90 -4.98 -36.07
N GLU A 108 11.81 -4.21 -36.07
CA GLU A 108 10.49 -4.72 -36.41
C GLU A 108 10.46 -5.16 -37.88
N HIS A 109 9.73 -6.24 -38.17
CA HIS A 109 9.53 -6.81 -39.50
C HIS A 109 10.75 -7.47 -40.15
N SER A 110 11.91 -7.56 -39.48
CA SER A 110 13.06 -8.33 -39.99
C SER A 110 12.90 -9.85 -39.82
N GLU A 111 11.84 -10.30 -39.15
CA GLU A 111 11.67 -11.65 -38.64
C GLU A 111 11.00 -12.61 -39.65
N GLY A 112 10.33 -12.04 -40.66
CA GLY A 112 9.52 -12.82 -41.60
C GLY A 112 8.31 -13.49 -40.92
N THR A 113 7.89 -14.64 -41.46
CA THR A 113 6.75 -15.43 -40.97
C THR A 113 7.10 -16.36 -39.81
N ASP A 114 8.35 -16.80 -39.70
CA ASP A 114 8.82 -17.71 -38.64
C ASP A 114 9.78 -17.01 -37.68
N THR A 115 9.21 -16.53 -36.58
CA THR A 115 9.94 -15.83 -35.55
C THR A 115 10.89 -16.72 -34.74
N ALA A 116 10.61 -18.02 -34.62
CA ALA A 116 11.47 -18.94 -33.90
C ALA A 116 12.77 -19.17 -34.67
N SER A 117 12.66 -19.45 -35.97
CA SER A 117 13.83 -19.56 -36.85
C SER A 117 14.65 -18.27 -36.90
N PHE A 118 14.00 -17.11 -36.95
CA PHE A 118 14.68 -15.83 -36.87
C PHE A 118 15.51 -15.68 -35.59
N ILE A 119 14.97 -16.04 -34.43
CA ILE A 119 15.71 -15.96 -33.16
C ILE A 119 16.90 -16.93 -33.15
N ILE A 120 16.76 -18.13 -33.71
CA ILE A 120 17.89 -19.07 -33.82
C ILE A 120 18.99 -18.48 -34.70
N GLN A 121 18.65 -17.92 -35.86
CA GLN A 121 19.60 -17.25 -36.75
C GLN A 121 20.28 -16.05 -36.08
N LEU A 122 19.51 -15.25 -35.33
CA LEU A 122 20.01 -14.14 -34.56
C LEU A 122 21.02 -14.60 -33.50
N LEU A 123 20.72 -15.68 -32.76
CA LEU A 123 21.64 -16.24 -31.77
C LEU A 123 22.93 -16.76 -32.40
N CYS A 124 22.85 -17.45 -33.55
CA CYS A 124 24.02 -17.89 -34.30
C CYS A 124 24.88 -16.71 -34.79
N HIS A 125 24.25 -15.63 -35.27
CA HIS A 125 24.97 -14.41 -35.64
C HIS A 125 25.64 -13.75 -34.43
N LEU A 126 24.94 -13.71 -33.28
CA LEU A 126 25.43 -13.05 -32.08
C LEU A 126 26.54 -13.83 -31.36
N PHE A 127 26.59 -15.15 -31.43
CA PHE A 127 27.52 -15.96 -30.62
C PHE A 127 28.35 -16.98 -31.41
N SER A 128 28.24 -16.99 -32.73
CA SER A 128 28.77 -18.02 -33.64
C SER A 128 28.02 -19.36 -33.52
N SER A 129 27.89 -20.07 -34.64
CA SER A 129 27.19 -21.36 -34.71
C SER A 129 27.84 -22.42 -33.81
N ASP A 130 29.15 -22.37 -33.62
CA ASP A 130 29.91 -23.32 -32.78
C ASP A 130 29.52 -23.23 -31.29
N SER A 131 28.99 -22.09 -30.86
CA SER A 131 28.46 -21.93 -29.49
C SER A 131 27.22 -22.76 -29.26
N PHE A 132 26.52 -23.21 -30.30
CA PHE A 132 25.30 -24.01 -30.22
C PHE A 132 25.38 -25.25 -31.14
N PRO A 133 26.12 -26.30 -30.75
CA PRO A 133 26.20 -27.55 -31.52
C PRO A 133 24.82 -28.16 -31.79
N THR A 134 23.93 -28.03 -30.79
CA THR A 134 22.50 -28.27 -30.94
C THR A 134 21.78 -26.92 -30.83
N PRO A 135 20.91 -26.56 -31.78
CA PRO A 135 20.17 -25.30 -31.72
C PRO A 135 19.22 -25.30 -30.51
N PRO A 136 19.09 -24.16 -29.79
CA PRO A 136 18.13 -24.03 -28.71
C PRO A 136 16.70 -24.28 -29.19
N VAL A 137 15.92 -25.04 -28.42
CA VAL A 137 14.51 -25.29 -28.73
C VAL A 137 13.65 -24.17 -28.17
N ILE A 138 12.90 -23.51 -29.06
CA ILE A 138 12.02 -22.39 -28.72
C ILE A 138 10.57 -22.91 -28.65
N GLU A 139 9.92 -22.70 -27.51
CA GLU A 139 8.51 -23.02 -27.31
C GLU A 139 7.61 -21.92 -27.89
N LYS A 140 7.98 -20.66 -27.68
CA LYS A 140 7.23 -19.51 -28.18
C LYS A 140 8.14 -18.31 -28.41
N ALA A 141 7.94 -17.62 -29.53
CA ALA A 141 8.67 -16.43 -29.93
C ALA A 141 7.66 -15.41 -30.47
N HIS A 142 7.55 -14.24 -29.86
CA HIS A 142 6.66 -13.17 -30.34
C HIS A 142 7.10 -11.79 -29.84
N HIS A 143 6.73 -10.74 -30.57
CA HIS A 143 6.79 -9.38 -30.04
C HIS A 143 5.81 -9.24 -28.86
N SER A 144 6.29 -8.65 -27.77
CA SER A 144 5.43 -8.29 -26.66
C SER A 144 4.59 -7.08 -27.06
N PRO A 145 3.25 -7.15 -26.95
CA PRO A 145 2.37 -6.00 -27.17
C PRO A 145 2.62 -5.01 -26.03
N THR A 146 3.66 -4.20 -26.19
CA THR A 146 3.80 -3.00 -25.39
C THR A 146 2.87 -1.99 -26.02
N TYR A 147 1.91 -1.47 -25.26
CA TYR A 147 1.16 -0.27 -25.65
C TYR A 147 2.15 0.88 -25.82
N SER A 148 2.80 0.96 -26.98
CA SER A 148 3.67 2.08 -27.36
C SER A 148 2.79 3.21 -27.88
N SER A 149 1.97 3.76 -27.02
CA SER A 149 1.48 5.13 -27.13
C SER A 149 2.18 5.88 -26.02
N ILE A 150 3.04 6.87 -26.33
CA ILE A 150 3.39 8.04 -25.49
C ILE A 150 4.70 8.74 -25.92
N SER A 151 5.54 8.20 -26.81
CA SER A 151 6.65 9.01 -27.33
C SER A 151 6.95 8.78 -28.80
N ASN A 152 7.07 9.88 -29.54
CA ASN A 152 7.40 9.96 -30.97
C ASN A 152 8.82 9.46 -31.34
N ALA A 153 9.44 8.65 -30.48
CA ALA A 153 10.66 7.89 -30.75
C ALA A 153 10.28 6.40 -30.68
N ARG A 154 9.92 5.80 -31.81
CA ARG A 154 9.51 4.39 -31.90
C ARG A 154 10.71 3.48 -31.68
N SER A 155 11.08 3.21 -30.43
CA SER A 155 11.97 2.10 -30.11
C SER A 155 11.26 0.80 -30.47
N PRO A 156 11.92 -0.14 -31.17
CA PRO A 156 11.29 -1.39 -31.57
C PRO A 156 10.69 -2.17 -30.39
N GLN A 157 9.53 -2.79 -30.61
CA GLN A 157 8.87 -3.64 -29.63
C GLN A 157 9.80 -4.78 -29.17
N PRO A 158 9.93 -5.02 -27.85
CA PRO A 158 10.72 -6.12 -27.34
C PRO A 158 10.20 -7.46 -27.84
N PHE A 159 11.14 -8.35 -28.14
CA PHE A 159 10.86 -9.71 -28.50
C PHE A 159 10.91 -10.62 -27.26
N LEU A 160 9.84 -11.37 -27.00
CA LEU A 160 9.73 -12.30 -25.88
C LEU A 160 9.88 -13.74 -26.39
N VAL A 161 10.90 -14.43 -25.88
CA VAL A 161 11.23 -15.81 -26.27
C VAL A 161 11.16 -16.71 -25.06
N LYS A 162 10.35 -17.76 -25.14
CA LYS A 162 10.31 -18.86 -24.17
C LYS A 162 11.08 -20.05 -24.73
N PHE A 163 12.13 -20.45 -24.03
CA PHE A 163 12.92 -21.64 -24.36
C PHE A 163 12.34 -22.87 -23.66
N LEU A 164 12.48 -24.04 -24.29
CA LEU A 164 12.08 -25.30 -23.68
C LEU A 164 12.98 -25.64 -22.48
N HIS A 165 14.30 -25.44 -22.64
CA HIS A 165 15.28 -25.81 -21.63
C HIS A 165 15.86 -24.58 -20.91
N PHE A 166 15.84 -24.62 -19.58
CA PHE A 166 16.44 -23.57 -18.74
C PHE A 166 17.95 -23.39 -19.01
N GLN A 167 18.65 -24.48 -19.35
CA GLN A 167 20.08 -24.49 -19.64
C GLN A 167 20.44 -23.59 -20.83
N ASP A 168 19.62 -23.61 -21.90
CA ASP A 168 19.81 -22.76 -23.08
C ASP A 168 19.71 -21.29 -22.70
N LYS A 169 18.69 -20.93 -21.92
CA LYS A 169 18.51 -19.58 -21.40
C LYS A 169 19.71 -19.11 -20.56
N VAL A 170 20.24 -19.96 -19.68
CA VAL A 170 21.43 -19.64 -18.87
C VAL A 170 22.66 -19.47 -19.74
N LYS A 171 22.86 -20.34 -20.73
CA LYS A 171 23.99 -20.30 -21.66
C LYS A 171 23.97 -19.03 -22.51
N ILE A 172 22.81 -18.66 -23.07
CA ILE A 172 22.62 -17.42 -23.84
C ILE A 172 22.97 -16.19 -22.98
N LEU A 173 22.49 -16.13 -21.73
CA LEU A 173 22.80 -15.02 -20.82
C LEU A 173 24.28 -14.96 -20.45
N ARG A 174 24.97 -16.09 -20.34
CA ARG A 174 26.40 -16.15 -20.09
C ARG A 174 27.18 -15.60 -21.29
N LEU A 175 26.90 -16.10 -22.48
CA LEU A 175 27.54 -15.64 -23.72
C LEU A 175 27.29 -14.14 -23.97
N ALA A 176 26.08 -13.66 -23.69
CA ALA A 176 25.74 -12.23 -23.77
C ALA A 176 26.62 -11.35 -22.86
N ARG A 177 26.91 -11.83 -21.65
CA ARG A 177 27.79 -11.11 -20.69
C ARG A 177 29.25 -11.15 -21.12
N GLU A 178 29.72 -12.29 -21.62
CA GLU A 178 31.10 -12.47 -22.10
C GLU A 178 31.39 -11.57 -23.31
N LYS A 179 30.46 -11.51 -24.27
CA LYS A 179 30.62 -10.69 -25.48
C LYS A 179 30.49 -9.19 -25.21
N LYS A 180 29.83 -8.78 -24.11
CA LYS A 180 29.56 -7.39 -23.65
C LYS A 180 28.72 -6.52 -24.59
N GLU A 181 29.01 -6.53 -25.88
CA GLU A 181 28.31 -5.79 -26.92
C GLU A 181 27.75 -6.73 -27.98
N LEU A 182 26.43 -6.73 -28.11
CA LEU A 182 25.70 -7.53 -29.09
C LEU A 182 25.18 -6.57 -30.14
N SER A 183 25.50 -6.82 -31.41
CA SER A 183 25.05 -6.02 -32.53
C SER A 183 24.46 -6.89 -33.63
N PHE A 184 23.40 -6.42 -34.26
CA PHE A 184 22.79 -7.04 -35.42
C PHE A 184 22.28 -5.92 -36.34
N GLN A 185 22.56 -6.01 -37.64
CA GLN A 185 22.16 -5.00 -38.63
C GLN A 185 22.51 -3.56 -38.22
N GLY A 186 23.71 -3.36 -37.66
CA GLY A 186 24.18 -2.05 -37.21
C GLY A 186 23.52 -1.50 -35.94
N ARG A 187 22.64 -2.27 -35.28
CA ARG A 187 21.98 -1.89 -34.02
C ARG A 187 22.46 -2.72 -32.85
N ARG A 188 22.62 -2.07 -31.70
CA ARG A 188 22.93 -2.76 -30.44
C ARG A 188 21.70 -3.46 -29.87
N ILE A 189 21.82 -4.74 -29.61
CA ILE A 189 20.77 -5.58 -29.01
C ILE A 189 21.07 -5.80 -27.53
N TYR A 190 20.01 -5.87 -26.72
CA TYR A 190 20.13 -6.33 -25.33
C TYR A 190 19.27 -7.55 -25.08
N ILE A 191 19.88 -8.56 -24.44
CA ILE A 191 19.22 -9.80 -24.02
C ILE A 191 19.13 -9.79 -22.49
N ASN A 192 17.92 -9.76 -21.96
CA ASN A 192 17.66 -9.71 -20.53
C ASN A 192 16.72 -10.83 -20.09
N PRO A 193 16.79 -11.30 -18.84
CA PRO A 193 15.75 -12.16 -18.30
C PRO A 193 14.39 -11.43 -18.28
N ASP A 194 13.32 -12.18 -18.53
CA ASP A 194 11.95 -11.70 -18.32
C ASP A 194 11.55 -11.93 -16.86
N PHE A 195 11.25 -10.83 -16.15
CA PHE A 195 10.84 -10.83 -14.76
C PHE A 195 9.48 -10.13 -14.64
N SER A 196 8.72 -10.47 -13.60
CA SER A 196 7.53 -9.73 -13.23
C SER A 196 7.84 -8.25 -12.96
N ILE A 197 6.82 -7.41 -13.06
CA ILE A 197 6.96 -5.97 -12.80
C ILE A 197 7.40 -5.71 -11.36
N ASP A 198 6.85 -6.46 -10.40
CA ASP A 198 7.16 -6.26 -8.98
C ASP A 198 8.57 -6.74 -8.63
N LEU A 199 9.05 -7.83 -9.23
CA LEU A 199 10.45 -8.22 -9.10
C LEU A 199 11.39 -7.18 -9.74
N LEU A 200 11.03 -6.61 -10.89
CA LEU A 200 11.80 -5.52 -11.50
C LEU A 200 11.86 -4.29 -10.60
N LYS A 201 10.74 -3.88 -9.97
CA LYS A 201 10.72 -2.78 -8.99
C LYS A 201 11.66 -3.07 -7.82
N ARG A 202 11.59 -4.25 -7.21
CA ARG A 202 12.50 -4.67 -6.13
C ARG A 202 13.97 -4.62 -6.55
N ARG A 203 14.28 -5.09 -7.77
CA ARG A 203 15.65 -5.06 -8.32
C ARG A 203 16.17 -3.64 -8.63
N ARG A 204 15.28 -2.72 -9.01
CA ARG A 204 15.60 -1.30 -9.28
C ARG A 204 15.93 -0.53 -8.00
N GLN A 205 15.41 -0.93 -6.84
CA GLN A 205 15.78 -0.32 -5.56
C GLN A 205 17.29 -0.39 -5.28
N TYR A 206 18.01 -1.36 -5.87
CA TYR A 206 19.46 -1.47 -5.77
C TYR A 206 20.23 -0.61 -6.79
N ASP A 207 19.57 0.10 -7.72
CA ASP A 207 20.24 0.81 -8.82
C ASP A 207 21.24 1.87 -8.33
N TYR A 208 20.87 2.61 -7.29
CA TYR A 208 21.75 3.59 -6.65
C TYR A 208 23.02 2.92 -6.11
N ILE A 209 22.89 1.85 -5.35
CA ILE A 209 24.02 1.14 -4.73
C ILE A 209 24.89 0.48 -5.81
N LYS A 210 24.27 -0.13 -6.83
CA LYS A 210 25.00 -0.68 -7.98
C LYS A 210 25.81 0.40 -8.69
N LYS A 211 25.30 1.63 -8.81
CA LYS A 211 26.05 2.76 -9.37
C LYS A 211 27.27 3.09 -8.52
N LYS A 212 27.10 3.20 -7.19
CA LYS A 212 28.21 3.46 -6.25
C LYS A 212 29.28 2.37 -6.27
N LEU A 213 28.87 1.10 -6.34
CA LEU A 213 29.80 -0.03 -6.45
C LEU A 213 30.60 0.00 -7.75
N ARG A 214 29.99 0.40 -8.87
CA ARG A 214 30.72 0.62 -10.14
C ARG A 214 31.72 1.76 -10.03
N GLU A 215 31.32 2.89 -9.44
CA GLU A 215 32.18 4.05 -9.21
C GLU A 215 33.39 3.69 -8.32
N ALA A 216 33.18 2.82 -7.33
CA ALA A 216 34.22 2.32 -6.42
C ALA A 216 35.03 1.12 -6.98
N GLY A 217 34.78 0.69 -8.23
CA GLY A 217 35.46 -0.44 -8.84
C GLY A 217 35.22 -1.81 -8.17
N LYS A 218 34.17 -1.95 -7.35
CA LYS A 218 33.86 -3.18 -6.62
C LYS A 218 33.02 -4.14 -7.47
N SER A 219 33.40 -5.42 -7.47
CA SER A 219 32.65 -6.46 -8.16
C SER A 219 31.36 -6.81 -7.41
N TYR A 220 30.23 -6.80 -8.12
CA TYR A 220 28.93 -7.14 -7.57
C TYR A 220 28.09 -7.98 -8.52
N SER A 221 27.05 -8.60 -7.99
CA SER A 221 26.07 -9.36 -8.75
C SER A 221 24.72 -9.27 -8.05
N LEU A 222 23.63 -9.13 -8.82
CA LEU A 222 22.27 -9.17 -8.27
C LEU A 222 21.67 -10.56 -8.52
N LEU A 223 21.62 -11.37 -7.47
CA LEU A 223 21.11 -12.73 -7.51
C LEU A 223 19.59 -12.75 -7.54
N TYR A 224 19.02 -13.80 -8.14
CA TYR A 224 17.58 -14.05 -8.07
C TYR A 224 17.17 -14.44 -6.64
N PRO A 225 16.02 -13.93 -6.13
CA PRO A 225 15.13 -12.96 -6.76
C PRO A 225 15.71 -11.54 -6.76
N ALA A 226 16.13 -10.99 -5.61
CA ALA A 226 16.68 -9.64 -5.51
C ALA A 226 17.68 -9.51 -4.34
N THR A 227 18.72 -10.33 -4.34
CA THR A 227 19.78 -10.31 -3.31
C THR A 227 21.07 -9.76 -3.91
N LEU A 228 21.58 -8.66 -3.36
CA LEU A 228 22.84 -8.07 -3.83
C LEU A 228 24.02 -8.82 -3.21
N ARG A 229 24.87 -9.38 -4.07
CA ARG A 229 26.17 -9.98 -3.70
C ARG A 229 27.28 -9.00 -4.05
N VAL A 230 28.13 -8.66 -3.09
CA VAL A 230 29.32 -7.81 -3.30
C VAL A 230 30.55 -8.56 -2.82
N ILE A 231 31.64 -8.49 -3.58
CA ILE A 231 32.92 -9.10 -3.18
C ILE A 231 33.72 -8.03 -2.42
N ILE A 232 34.01 -8.31 -1.14
CA ILE A 232 34.77 -7.45 -0.24
C ILE A 232 35.91 -8.29 0.32
N ASP A 233 37.15 -7.85 0.11
CA ASP A 233 38.36 -8.55 0.58
C ASP A 233 38.38 -10.04 0.22
N GLY A 234 37.95 -10.35 -1.02
CA GLY A 234 37.87 -11.71 -1.54
C GLY A 234 36.68 -12.54 -1.05
N LYS A 235 35.87 -12.04 -0.11
CA LYS A 235 34.69 -12.77 0.44
C LYS A 235 33.38 -12.20 -0.10
N PRO A 236 32.41 -13.05 -0.49
CA PRO A 236 31.10 -12.59 -0.92
C PRO A 236 30.24 -12.20 0.29
N LYS A 237 29.77 -10.95 0.32
CA LYS A 237 28.76 -10.47 1.26
C LYS A 237 27.41 -10.33 0.57
N LEU A 238 26.34 -10.78 1.23
CA LEU A 238 24.97 -10.80 0.70
C LEU A 238 24.10 -9.80 1.45
N PHE A 239 23.32 -9.03 0.71
CA PHE A 239 22.35 -8.07 1.23
C PHE A 239 20.96 -8.42 0.69
N ARG A 240 20.01 -8.68 1.58
CA ARG A 240 18.65 -9.11 1.21
C ARG A 240 17.72 -7.93 1.01
N THR A 241 17.99 -6.83 1.70
CA THR A 241 17.24 -5.58 1.55
C THR A 241 18.12 -4.45 1.00
N PRO A 242 17.54 -3.50 0.25
CA PRO A 242 18.25 -2.30 -0.16
C PRO A 242 18.75 -1.48 1.04
N GLY A 243 17.99 -1.46 2.14
CA GLY A 243 18.34 -0.74 3.38
C GLY A 243 19.63 -1.26 4.01
N GLU A 244 19.74 -2.58 4.22
CA GLU A 244 20.97 -3.22 4.72
C GLU A 244 22.19 -2.87 3.87
N ALA A 245 22.03 -2.90 2.54
CA ALA A 245 23.10 -2.53 1.63
C ALA A 245 23.44 -1.04 1.76
N TYR A 246 22.43 -0.17 1.87
CA TYR A 246 22.63 1.28 1.96
C TYR A 246 23.38 1.68 3.23
N GLU A 247 22.98 1.13 4.37
CA GLU A 247 23.66 1.36 5.66
C GLU A 247 25.11 0.91 5.59
N PHE A 248 25.35 -0.29 5.06
CA PHE A 248 26.70 -0.81 4.92
C PHE A 248 27.60 0.08 4.04
N PHE A 249 27.07 0.63 2.94
CA PHE A 249 27.85 1.46 2.01
C PHE A 249 27.94 2.93 2.41
N ARG A 250 27.04 3.44 3.26
CA ARG A 250 27.19 4.77 3.88
C ARG A 250 28.46 4.82 4.73
N ASP A 251 28.67 3.79 5.52
CA ASP A 251 29.80 3.71 6.45
C ASP A 251 31.11 3.41 5.68
N PHE A 252 31.01 2.70 4.53
CA PHE A 252 32.14 2.37 3.68
C PHE A 252 32.73 3.56 2.89
N VAL A 253 31.94 4.59 2.59
CA VAL A 253 32.40 5.83 1.92
C VAL A 253 33.00 6.83 2.94
N SER A 254 32.76 6.60 4.23
CA SER A 254 33.20 7.48 5.32
C SER A 254 34.54 7.06 5.96
N SER A 255 35.05 5.86 5.64
CA SER A 255 36.39 5.43 6.05
C SER A 255 37.42 5.74 4.97
N PRO A 256 38.46 6.53 5.28
CA PRO A 256 39.53 6.88 4.34
C PRO A 256 40.42 5.70 3.94
#